data_AF-A0A961PQK0-F1
#
_entry.id   AF-A0A961PQK0-F1
#
_cell.length_a   1.000
_cell.length_b   1.000
_cell.length_c   1.000
_cell.angle_alpha   90.00
_cell.angle_beta   90.00
_cell.angle_gamma   90.00
#
_symmetry.space_group_name_H-M   'P 1'
#
loop_
_entity.id
_entity.type
_entity.pdbx_description
1 polymer ?
#
loop_
_entity_poly.entity_id
_entity_poly.type
_entity_poly.pdbx_seq_one_letter_code
_entity_poly.pdbx_strand_id
1 'polypeptide(L)'
;MVEADHDHVGLTDTFASRRYFRKFETITGHLTRVAGVMRAEGVLSREEAKVLTRYLLAVSHSFRALSMKYLLAGRDTGRFSGSLSMDKRDSGFPVVAELMTMANDAQQAATHLANMP
;
A
#
# COMPACT_ATOMS: atom_id res chain seq x y z
N MET A 1 8.38 9.61 27.52
CA MET A 1 7.49 8.51 27.11
C MET A 1 6.70 9.03 25.92
N VAL A 2 7.01 8.56 24.70
CA VAL A 2 6.28 9.01 23.49
C VAL A 2 4.91 8.33 23.53
N GLU A 3 3.87 9.15 23.44
CA GLU A 3 2.47 8.75 23.48
C GLU A 3 2.16 7.89 22.25
N ALA A 4 1.94 6.59 22.45
CA ALA A 4 1.83 5.59 21.38
C ALA A 4 0.40 5.45 20.79
N ASP A 5 -0.55 6.26 21.26
CA ASP A 5 -1.98 5.94 21.09
C ASP A 5 -2.61 6.59 19.84
N HIS A 6 -1.89 7.44 19.09
CA HIS A 6 -2.49 8.27 18.03
C HIS A 6 -1.75 8.27 16.69
N ASP A 7 -0.86 7.31 16.48
CA ASP A 7 0.06 7.28 15.34
C ASP A 7 -0.59 6.72 14.08
N HIS A 8 -1.59 5.88 14.31
CA HIS A 8 -2.20 5.06 13.30
C HIS A 8 -3.71 5.31 13.29
N VAL A 9 -4.31 5.22 12.11
CA VAL A 9 -5.76 5.31 11.96
C VAL A 9 -6.26 4.14 11.12
N GLY A 10 -7.31 3.48 11.61
CA GLY A 10 -8.02 2.45 10.88
C GLY A 10 -8.96 3.06 9.84
N LEU A 11 -8.80 2.68 8.58
CA LEU A 11 -9.76 2.96 7.52
C LEU A 11 -10.83 1.87 7.53
N THR A 12 -11.93 2.15 8.22
CA THR A 12 -13.07 1.25 8.38
C THR A 12 -14.11 1.38 7.27
N ASP A 13 -14.12 2.50 6.55
CA ASP A 13 -15.06 2.78 5.47
C ASP A 13 -14.49 2.38 4.09
N THR A 14 -15.32 1.77 3.25
CA THR A 14 -14.95 1.34 1.89
C THR A 14 -14.55 2.52 1.02
N PHE A 15 -15.28 3.65 1.09
CA PHE A 15 -14.97 4.83 0.28
C PHE A 15 -13.66 5.50 0.72
N ALA A 16 -13.43 5.60 2.03
CA ALA A 16 -12.18 6.09 2.60
C ALA A 16 -10.98 5.25 2.17
N SER A 17 -11.09 3.92 2.23
CA SER A 17 -10.05 2.99 1.79
C SER A 17 -9.76 3.12 0.29
N ARG A 18 -10.80 3.20 -0.55
CA ARG A 18 -10.62 3.40 -2.00
C ARG A 18 -9.97 4.73 -2.34
N ARG A 19 -10.38 5.82 -1.67
CA ARG A 19 -9.79 7.14 -1.84
C ARG A 19 -8.32 7.15 -1.42
N TYR A 20 -8.00 6.47 -0.31
CA TYR A 20 -6.64 6.30 0.18
C TYR A 20 -5.74 5.62 -0.87
N PHE A 21 -6.14 4.44 -1.38
CA PHE A 21 -5.33 3.74 -2.38
C PHE A 21 -5.18 4.53 -3.69
N ARG A 22 -6.26 5.17 -4.16
CA ARG A 22 -6.20 6.04 -5.34
C ARG A 22 -5.22 7.20 -5.16
N LYS A 23 -5.17 7.81 -3.97
CA LYS A 23 -4.23 8.90 -3.66
C LYS A 23 -2.78 8.43 -3.88
N PHE A 24 -2.43 7.25 -3.38
CA PHE A 24 -1.06 6.72 -3.51
C PHE A 24 -0.72 6.23 -4.91
N GLU A 25 -1.69 5.69 -5.64
CA GLU A 25 -1.53 5.40 -7.07
C GLU A 25 -1.18 6.68 -7.86
N THR A 26 -1.91 7.78 -7.63
CA THR A 26 -1.62 9.08 -8.23
C THR A 26 -0.23 9.60 -7.83
N ILE A 27 0.12 9.55 -6.54
CA ILE A 27 1.43 10.03 -6.04
C ILE A 27 2.58 9.24 -6.68
N THR A 28 2.53 7.91 -6.64
CA THR A 28 3.61 7.06 -7.18
C THR A 28 3.74 7.20 -8.71
N GLY A 29 2.63 7.39 -9.42
CA GLY A 29 2.64 7.74 -10.84
C GLY A 29 3.34 9.08 -11.13
N HIS A 30 3.03 10.11 -10.34
CA HIS A 30 3.71 11.41 -10.47
C HIS A 30 5.20 11.33 -10.17
N LEU A 31 5.60 10.64 -9.10
CA LEU A 31 7.02 10.47 -8.75
C LEU A 31 7.80 9.75 -9.84
N THR A 32 7.18 8.78 -10.52
CA THR A 32 7.82 8.08 -11.65
C THR A 32 8.08 9.03 -12.81
N ARG A 33 7.13 9.94 -13.11
CA ARG A 33 7.30 10.99 -14.13
C ARG A 33 8.39 11.99 -13.73
N VAL A 34 8.41 12.43 -12.48
CA VAL A 34 9.44 13.36 -11.95
C VAL A 34 10.83 12.75 -12.08
N ALA A 35 11.01 11.48 -11.71
CA ALA A 35 12.30 10.78 -11.89
C ALA A 35 12.74 10.76 -13.37
N GLY A 36 11.81 10.62 -14.31
CA GLY A 36 12.08 10.72 -15.75
C GLY A 36 12.54 12.11 -16.18
N VAL A 37 11.90 13.17 -15.68
CA VAL A 37 12.28 14.57 -15.94
C VAL A 37 13.65 14.89 -15.35
N MET A 38 13.88 14.55 -14.09
CA MET A 38 15.15 14.79 -13.41
C MET A 38 16.32 14.09 -14.10
N ARG A 39 16.09 12.89 -14.69
CA ARG A 39 17.08 12.23 -15.54
C ARG A 39 17.34 13.02 -16.83
N ALA A 40 16.29 13.48 -17.50
CA ALA A 40 16.41 14.24 -18.76
C ALA A 40 17.12 15.58 -18.57
N GLU A 41 16.95 16.22 -17.41
CA GLU A 41 17.62 17.46 -17.01
C GLU A 41 19.04 17.24 -16.47
N GLY A 42 19.50 15.99 -16.37
CA GLY A 42 20.83 15.65 -15.86
C GLY A 42 21.00 15.75 -14.35
N VAL A 43 19.91 15.94 -13.60
CA VAL A 43 19.89 15.94 -12.13
C VAL A 43 20.09 14.53 -11.57
N LEU A 44 19.56 13.51 -12.26
CA LEU A 44 19.77 12.10 -11.92
C LEU A 44 20.58 11.39 -13.01
N SER A 45 21.54 10.58 -12.60
CA SER A 45 22.17 9.60 -13.48
C SER A 45 21.17 8.54 -13.95
N ARG A 46 21.56 7.77 -14.97
CA ARG A 46 20.75 6.65 -15.48
C ARG A 46 20.54 5.60 -14.40
N GLU A 47 21.58 5.32 -13.61
CA GLU A 47 21.59 4.33 -12.54
C GLU A 47 20.68 4.76 -11.39
N GLU A 48 20.76 6.01 -10.94
CA GLU A 48 19.88 6.54 -9.89
C GLU A 48 18.42 6.53 -10.33
N ALA A 49 18.13 7.01 -11.55
CA ALA A 49 16.78 6.98 -12.10
C ALA A 49 16.23 5.54 -12.17
N LYS A 50 17.06 4.57 -12.59
CA LYS A 50 16.69 3.15 -12.62
C LYS A 50 16.37 2.62 -11.23
N VAL A 51 17.19 2.92 -10.23
CA VAL A 51 16.98 2.47 -8.84
C VAL A 51 15.70 3.08 -8.26
N LEU A 52 15.50 4.39 -8.44
CA LEU A 52 14.30 5.09 -7.98
C LEU A 52 13.03 4.54 -8.62
N THR A 53 13.01 4.39 -9.95
CA THR A 53 11.85 3.81 -10.65
C THR A 53 11.57 2.38 -10.17
N ARG A 54 12.59 1.57 -9.90
CA ARG A 54 12.39 0.21 -9.38
C ARG A 54 11.73 0.21 -8.00
N TYR A 55 12.14 1.09 -7.10
CA TYR A 55 11.51 1.21 -5.79
C TYR A 55 10.09 1.76 -5.87
N LEU A 56 9.84 2.77 -6.72
CA LEU A 56 8.49 3.31 -6.94
C LEU A 56 7.54 2.22 -7.46
N LEU A 57 7.98 1.39 -8.41
CA LEU A 57 7.19 0.26 -8.90
C LEU A 57 6.90 -0.77 -7.79
N ALA A 58 7.89 -1.11 -6.96
CA ALA A 58 7.70 -2.02 -5.85
C ALA A 58 6.68 -1.48 -4.83
N VAL A 59 6.72 -0.18 -4.53
CA VAL A 59 5.73 0.49 -3.68
C VAL A 59 4.35 0.47 -4.34
N SER A 60 4.22 0.85 -5.61
CA SER A 60 2.93 0.80 -6.33
C SER A 60 2.32 -0.60 -6.33
N HIS A 61 3.13 -1.65 -6.54
CA HIS A 61 2.66 -3.03 -6.48
C HIS A 61 2.20 -3.44 -5.09
N SER A 62 2.89 -3.00 -4.04
CA SER A 62 2.52 -3.27 -2.65
C SER A 62 1.16 -2.63 -2.30
N PHE A 63 0.97 -1.36 -2.68
CA PHE A 63 -0.30 -0.66 -2.50
C PHE A 63 -1.45 -1.31 -3.28
N ARG A 64 -1.19 -1.77 -4.51
CA ARG A 64 -2.18 -2.49 -5.30
C ARG A 64 -2.56 -3.83 -4.69
N ALA A 65 -1.61 -4.58 -4.14
CA ALA A 65 -1.90 -5.85 -3.48
C ALA A 65 -2.76 -5.64 -2.22
N LEU A 66 -2.42 -4.64 -1.41
CA LEU A 66 -3.23 -4.26 -0.24
C LEU A 66 -4.62 -3.77 -0.64
N SER A 67 -4.76 -3.00 -1.72
CA SER A 67 -6.07 -2.54 -2.17
C SER A 67 -7.01 -3.69 -2.58
N MET A 68 -6.44 -4.78 -3.11
CA MET A 68 -7.19 -5.99 -3.42
C MET A 68 -7.61 -6.74 -2.15
N LYS A 69 -6.71 -6.85 -1.14
CA LYS A 69 -7.05 -7.44 0.16
C LYS A 69 -8.17 -6.68 0.87
N TYR A 70 -8.09 -5.35 0.85
CA TYR A 70 -9.06 -4.45 1.49
C TYR A 70 -10.19 -4.00 0.56
N LEU A 71 -10.40 -4.69 -0.57
CA LEU A 71 -11.44 -4.32 -1.55
C LEU A 71 -12.85 -4.34 -0.93
N LEU A 72 -13.05 -5.20 0.07
CA LEU A 72 -14.30 -5.37 0.82
C LEU A 72 -14.25 -4.77 2.23
N ALA A 73 -13.22 -4.00 2.58
CA ALA A 73 -13.14 -3.32 3.87
C ALA A 73 -14.37 -2.42 4.07
N GLY A 74 -14.98 -2.48 5.25
CA GLY A 74 -16.21 -1.74 5.58
C GLY A 74 -17.51 -2.35 5.06
N ARG A 75 -17.46 -3.51 4.39
CA ARG A 75 -18.66 -4.24 4.00
C ARG A 75 -19.05 -5.23 5.10
N ASP A 76 -20.22 -5.00 5.70
CA ASP A 76 -20.74 -5.82 6.80
C ASP A 76 -21.23 -7.17 6.25
N THR A 77 -20.31 -8.14 6.15
CA THR A 77 -20.59 -9.48 5.59
C THR A 77 -20.85 -10.53 6.68
N GLY A 78 -21.16 -10.10 7.92
CA GLY A 78 -21.30 -10.99 9.07
C GLY A 78 -19.97 -11.52 9.64
N ARG A 79 -18.85 -11.32 8.93
CA ARG A 79 -17.48 -11.36 9.42
C ARG A 79 -16.83 -10.03 9.09
N PHE A 80 -16.37 -9.31 10.10
CA PHE A 80 -15.61 -8.07 9.91
C PHE A 80 -14.33 -8.39 9.12
N SER A 81 -14.24 -7.93 7.87
CA SER A 81 -13.08 -8.16 6.98
C SER A 81 -11.84 -7.32 7.35
N GLY A 82 -11.77 -6.81 8.58
CA GLY A 82 -10.70 -5.92 9.04
C GLY A 82 -10.88 -4.48 8.56
N SER A 83 -10.15 -3.57 9.21
CA SER A 83 -9.88 -2.21 8.74
C SER A 83 -8.41 -2.09 8.38
N LEU A 84 -8.07 -1.33 7.35
CA LEU A 84 -6.68 -1.06 7.00
C LEU A 84 -6.11 -0.04 8.00
N SER A 85 -5.05 -0.37 8.71
CA SER A 85 -4.34 0.59 9.54
C SER A 85 -3.24 1.31 8.76
N MET A 86 -3.25 2.64 8.79
CA MET A 86 -2.21 3.48 8.18
C MET A 86 -1.55 4.39 9.21
N ASP A 87 -0.27 4.67 9.03
CA ASP A 87 0.46 5.72 9.74
C ASP A 87 -0.08 7.10 9.33
N LYS A 88 -0.62 7.84 10.30
CA LYS A 88 -1.20 9.16 10.10
C LYS A 88 -0.20 10.28 10.42
N ARG A 89 0.88 9.99 11.14
CA ARG A 89 1.81 11.02 11.63
C ARG A 89 2.91 11.31 10.62
N ASP A 90 3.47 10.29 10.01
CA ASP A 90 4.65 10.45 9.16
C ASP A 90 4.32 10.17 7.68
N SER A 91 4.34 8.90 7.29
CA SER A 91 4.41 8.49 5.89
C SER A 91 3.07 8.48 5.17
N GLY A 92 1.96 8.30 5.90
CA GLY A 92 0.68 7.94 5.30
C GLY A 92 0.63 6.49 4.81
N PHE A 93 1.66 5.67 5.01
CA PHE A 93 1.71 4.31 4.49
C PHE A 93 0.92 3.32 5.36
N PRO A 94 0.56 2.14 4.81
CA PRO A 94 0.08 1.02 5.60
C PRO A 94 1.12 0.65 6.65
N VAL A 95 0.68 0.33 7.85
CA VAL A 95 1.61 -0.07 8.92
C VAL A 95 2.29 -1.41 8.58
N VAL A 96 3.45 -1.66 9.17
CA VAL A 96 4.23 -2.88 8.91
C VAL A 96 3.42 -4.16 9.15
N ALA A 97 2.54 -4.17 10.16
CA ALA A 97 1.67 -5.30 10.45
C ALA A 97 0.76 -5.68 9.27
N GLU A 98 0.30 -4.70 8.47
CA GLU A 98 -0.53 -4.94 7.28
C GLU A 98 0.25 -5.68 6.19
N LEU A 99 1.51 -5.28 6.00
CA LEU A 99 2.42 -5.92 5.05
C LEU A 99 2.74 -7.35 5.46
N MET A 100 3.01 -7.57 6.75
CA MET A 100 3.30 -8.91 7.28
C MET A 100 2.10 -9.84 7.16
N THR A 101 0.90 -9.33 7.45
CA THR A 101 -0.34 -10.12 7.30
C THR A 101 -0.60 -10.44 5.83
N MET A 102 -0.47 -9.46 4.92
CA MET A 102 -0.60 -9.70 3.48
C MET A 102 0.42 -10.72 2.96
N ALA A 103 1.67 -10.66 3.43
CA ALA A 103 2.70 -11.62 3.04
C ALA A 103 2.36 -13.04 3.51
N ASN A 104 1.84 -13.17 4.73
CA ASN A 104 1.36 -14.45 5.25
C ASN A 104 0.17 -14.99 4.42
N ASP A 105 -0.83 -14.15 4.14
CA ASP A 105 -1.98 -14.53 3.30
C ASP A 105 -1.52 -15.00 1.92
N ALA A 106 -0.58 -14.28 1.30
CA ALA A 106 -0.04 -14.62 -0.01
C ALA A 106 0.71 -15.97 0.00
N GLN A 107 1.43 -16.28 1.07
CA GLN A 107 2.11 -17.58 1.23
C GLN A 107 1.12 -18.75 1.33
N GLN A 108 -0.01 -18.55 2.03
CA GLN A 108 -0.98 -19.61 2.25
C GLN A 108 -2.04 -19.72 1.14
N ALA A 109 -2.22 -18.69 0.31
CA ALA A 109 -3.30 -18.60 -0.66
C ALA A 109 -3.40 -19.82 -1.58
N ALA A 110 -2.28 -20.31 -2.14
CA ALA A 110 -2.30 -21.44 -3.06
C ALA A 110 -2.82 -22.73 -2.39
N THR A 111 -2.38 -23.02 -1.17
CA THR A 111 -2.82 -24.18 -0.40
C THR A 111 -4.30 -24.08 -0.04
N HIS A 112 -4.78 -22.90 0.39
CA HIS A 112 -6.20 -22.71 0.68
C HIS A 112 -7.07 -22.87 -0.56
N LEU A 113 -6.66 -22.30 -1.70
CA LEU A 113 -7.38 -22.41 -2.96
C LEU A 113 -7.45 -23.86 -3.47
N ALA A 114 -6.37 -24.64 -3.31
CA ALA A 114 -6.34 -26.04 -3.72
C ALA A 114 -7.27 -26.94 -2.90
N ASN A 115 -7.64 -26.51 -1.68
CA ASN A 115 -8.51 -27.25 -0.77
C ASN A 115 -9.93 -26.66 -0.68
N MET A 116 -10.32 -25.77 -1.60
CA MET A 116 -11.70 -25.28 -1.69
C MET A 116 -12.63 -26.41 -2.18
N PRO A 117 -13.81 -26.57 -1.55
CA PRO A 117 -14.78 -27.62 -1.89
C PRO A 117 -15.42 -27.44 -3.27
#